data_AF-A0A942Q2M9-F1
#
_entry.id   AF-A0A942Q2M9-F1
#
_cell.length_a   1.000
_cell.length_b   1.000
_cell.length_c   1.000
_cell.angle_alpha   90.00
_cell.angle_beta   90.00
_cell.angle_gamma   90.00
#
_symmetry.space_group_name_H-M   'P 1'
#
loop_
_entity.id
_entity.type
_entity.pdbx_description
1 polymer ?
#
loop_
_entity_poly.entity_id
_entity_poly.type
_entity_poly.pdbx_seq_one_letter_code
_entity_poly.pdbx_strand_id
1 'polypeptide(L)'
;MRIVLQSFVFASMVAVALSGSGCSRSEIVFVSESATYTFQEVEQLPSALDRPRHAGTPATEAPNLRRDALVELRGMGSEAADLAELVTRSLPSTTRAVPYYAEAADVEGVPSWIVVEIWGTGDGTLDYTRTWVLDRATGDVLFSSSGK
;
A
#
# COMPACT_ATOMS: atom_id res chain seq x y z
N MET A 1 -34.37 -5.60 -62.45
CA MET A 1 -33.21 -4.68 -62.40
C MET A 1 -33.68 -3.36 -61.82
N ARG A 2 -32.94 -2.80 -60.83
CA ARG A 2 -33.27 -1.66 -59.92
C ARG A 2 -34.25 -2.05 -58.77
N ILE A 3 -34.06 -1.73 -57.47
CA ILE A 3 -33.26 -0.73 -56.72
C ILE A 3 -33.14 -1.15 -55.22
N VAL A 4 -31.91 -1.05 -54.65
CA VAL A 4 -31.49 -0.42 -53.36
C VAL A 4 -32.05 -0.91 -52.00
N LEU A 5 -31.17 -1.21 -51.02
CA LEU A 5 -31.00 -0.41 -49.77
C LEU A 5 -29.82 -0.88 -48.90
N GLN A 6 -29.06 0.10 -48.41
CA GLN A 6 -28.00 0.02 -47.40
C GLN A 6 -28.49 -0.59 -46.08
N SER A 7 -27.59 -1.21 -45.32
CA SER A 7 -27.80 -1.35 -43.87
C SER A 7 -26.50 -1.03 -43.15
N PHE A 8 -26.61 0.05 -42.37
CA PHE A 8 -25.57 0.72 -41.63
C PHE A 8 -25.18 -0.07 -40.37
N VAL A 9 -23.89 0.01 -40.09
CA VAL A 9 -23.18 -0.19 -38.82
C VAL A 9 -24.03 0.20 -37.59
N PHE A 10 -24.24 -0.74 -36.67
CA PHE A 10 -24.67 -0.44 -35.29
C PHE A 10 -23.47 -0.65 -34.37
N ALA A 11 -22.74 0.44 -34.11
CA ALA A 11 -21.74 0.52 -33.06
C ALA A 11 -22.47 0.59 -31.71
N SER A 12 -22.30 -0.43 -30.88
CA SER A 12 -22.84 -0.44 -29.51
C SER A 12 -21.93 0.41 -28.62
N MET A 13 -22.40 1.61 -28.30
CA MET A 13 -21.73 2.56 -27.42
C MET A 13 -22.03 2.17 -25.96
N VAL A 14 -21.10 1.47 -25.32
CA VAL A 14 -21.15 1.21 -23.87
C VAL A 14 -20.85 2.52 -23.15
N ALA A 15 -21.88 3.15 -22.60
CA ALA A 15 -21.75 4.30 -21.72
C ALA A 15 -21.28 3.83 -20.34
N VAL A 16 -19.96 3.86 -20.10
CA VAL A 16 -19.41 3.71 -18.75
C VAL A 16 -19.72 5.00 -17.99
N ALA A 17 -20.75 4.95 -17.15
CA ALA A 17 -21.02 5.99 -16.18
C ALA A 17 -19.91 5.97 -15.11
N LEU A 18 -18.87 6.79 -15.31
CA LEU A 18 -17.91 7.11 -14.27
C LEU A 18 -18.58 8.05 -13.26
N SER A 19 -19.29 7.45 -12.29
CA SER A 19 -19.66 8.16 -11.06
C SER A 19 -18.38 8.42 -10.27
N GLY A 20 -17.73 9.54 -10.58
CA GLY A 20 -16.62 10.09 -9.82
C GLY A 20 -17.10 10.50 -8.44
N SER A 21 -17.17 9.53 -7.53
CA SER A 21 -17.04 9.81 -6.10
C SER A 21 -15.63 10.37 -5.95
N GLY A 22 -15.51 11.64 -5.54
CA GLY A 22 -14.22 12.23 -5.19
C GLY A 22 -13.67 11.53 -3.96
N CYS A 23 -13.15 10.32 -4.13
CA CYS A 23 -12.40 9.63 -3.10
C CYS A 23 -11.07 10.35 -2.99
N SER A 24 -10.80 10.92 -1.81
CA SER A 24 -9.45 11.26 -1.41
C SER A 24 -8.54 10.08 -1.77
N ARG A 25 -7.49 10.35 -2.55
CA ARG A 25 -6.50 9.33 -2.92
C ARG A 25 -5.97 8.70 -1.61
N SER A 26 -6.12 7.38 -1.48
CA SER A 26 -5.79 6.61 -0.29
C SER A 26 -4.39 6.94 0.22
N GLU A 27 -4.22 7.07 1.55
CA GLU A 27 -2.91 7.28 2.20
C GLU A 27 -2.04 6.03 2.14
N ILE A 28 -2.67 4.86 2.12
CA ILE A 28 -2.02 3.55 2.06
C ILE A 28 -2.55 2.72 0.89
N VAL A 29 -1.65 2.03 0.19
CA VAL A 29 -2.00 1.02 -0.80
C VAL A 29 -1.96 -0.35 -0.15
N PHE A 30 -3.00 -1.16 -0.38
CA PHE A 30 -3.03 -2.56 0.03
C PHE A 30 -3.19 -3.47 -1.19
N VAL A 31 -2.31 -4.46 -1.30
CA VAL A 31 -2.33 -5.49 -2.34
C VAL A 31 -2.59 -6.85 -1.70
N SER A 32 -3.69 -7.50 -2.06
CA SER A 32 -4.04 -8.85 -1.57
C SER A 32 -3.56 -9.98 -2.49
N GLU A 33 -2.85 -9.66 -3.57
CA GLU A 33 -2.33 -10.64 -4.52
C GLU A 33 -1.04 -11.27 -4.00
N SER A 34 -0.95 -12.60 -3.97
CA SER A 34 0.22 -13.32 -3.45
C SER A 34 1.34 -13.41 -4.49
N ALA A 35 2.03 -12.29 -4.73
CA ALA A 35 3.29 -12.30 -5.47
C ALA A 35 4.41 -12.97 -4.66
N THR A 36 5.48 -13.39 -5.33
CA THR A 36 6.64 -14.01 -4.70
C THR A 36 7.86 -13.10 -4.81
N TYR A 37 8.59 -12.96 -3.71
CA TYR A 37 9.79 -12.14 -3.61
C TYR A 37 10.94 -12.89 -2.91
N THR A 38 12.16 -12.49 -3.25
CA THR A 38 13.35 -12.69 -2.42
C THR A 38 13.55 -11.51 -1.47
N PHE A 39 14.36 -11.66 -0.42
CA PHE A 39 14.68 -10.50 0.45
C PHE A 39 15.35 -9.36 -0.31
N GLN A 40 16.16 -9.69 -1.33
CA GLN A 40 16.81 -8.69 -2.17
C GLN A 40 15.78 -7.87 -2.96
N GLU A 41 14.74 -8.50 -3.51
CA GLU A 41 13.67 -7.79 -4.22
C GLU A 41 12.83 -6.95 -3.28
N VAL A 42 12.52 -7.45 -2.08
CA VAL A 42 11.83 -6.68 -1.04
C VAL A 42 12.64 -5.44 -0.64
N GLU A 43 13.96 -5.54 -0.55
CA GLU A 43 14.84 -4.39 -0.25
C GLU A 43 14.75 -3.30 -1.33
N GLN A 44 14.57 -3.68 -2.60
CA GLN A 44 14.44 -2.76 -3.72
C GLN A 44 13.00 -2.25 -3.93
N LEU A 45 12.01 -2.90 -3.32
CA LEU A 45 10.59 -2.57 -3.49
C LEU A 45 10.26 -1.08 -3.25
N PRO A 46 10.76 -0.40 -2.18
CA PRO A 46 10.45 1.01 -1.97
C PRO A 46 10.84 1.94 -3.12
N SER A 47 11.88 1.58 -3.89
CA SER A 47 12.36 2.37 -5.05
C SER A 47 11.41 2.27 -6.26
N ALA A 48 10.60 1.22 -6.31
CA ALA A 48 9.59 1.01 -7.36
C ALA A 48 8.22 1.60 -7.00
N LEU A 49 8.01 1.97 -5.73
CA LEU A 49 6.75 2.54 -5.24
C LEU A 49 6.71 4.05 -5.47
N ASP A 50 5.50 4.56 -5.73
CA ASP A 50 5.25 5.99 -5.72
C ASP A 50 5.55 6.56 -4.32
N ARG A 51 6.32 7.64 -4.28
CA ARG A 51 6.62 8.33 -3.03
C ARG A 51 5.31 8.82 -2.40
N PRO A 52 5.04 8.54 -1.11
CA PRO A 52 3.77 8.88 -0.50
C PRO A 52 3.61 10.39 -0.34
N ARG A 53 2.36 10.85 -0.29
CA ARG A 53 2.01 12.28 -0.18
C ARG A 53 2.55 12.97 1.07
N HIS A 54 2.84 12.21 2.12
CA HIS A 54 3.36 12.71 3.40
C HIS A 54 4.89 12.88 3.39
N ALA A 55 5.55 12.61 2.26
CA ALA A 55 6.96 12.90 2.12
C ALA A 55 7.24 14.40 2.34
N GLY A 56 8.27 14.70 3.15
CA GLY A 56 8.62 16.07 3.52
C GLY A 56 7.74 16.67 4.62
N THR A 57 6.70 15.98 5.10
CA THR A 57 5.92 16.41 6.26
C THR A 57 6.76 16.31 7.54
N PRO A 58 6.60 17.22 8.54
CA PRO A 58 7.30 17.10 9.82
C PRO A 58 7.07 15.74 10.48
N ALA A 59 8.16 15.12 10.95
CA ALA A 59 8.10 13.80 11.56
C ALA A 59 7.29 13.79 12.87
N THR A 60 7.05 14.95 13.47
CA THR A 60 6.14 15.15 14.61
C THR A 60 4.67 14.89 14.27
N GLU A 61 4.28 14.96 13.00
CA GLU A 61 2.91 14.66 12.55
C GLU A 61 2.67 13.15 12.37
N ALA A 62 3.75 12.36 12.32
CA ALA A 62 3.69 10.92 12.05
C ALA A 62 2.71 10.13 12.93
N PRO A 63 2.52 10.41 14.24
CA PRO A 63 1.55 9.66 15.05
C PRO A 63 0.11 9.80 14.55
N ASN A 64 -0.29 11.01 14.11
CA ASN A 64 -1.63 11.25 13.59
C ASN A 64 -1.79 10.60 12.21
N LEU A 65 -0.82 10.81 11.33
CA LEU A 65 -0.81 10.22 9.99
C LEU A 65 -0.80 8.68 10.02
N ARG A 66 -0.03 8.08 10.94
CA ARG A 66 -0.02 6.64 11.16
C ARG A 66 -1.39 6.14 11.59
N ARG A 67 -2.06 6.86 12.49
CA ARG A 67 -3.40 6.51 12.95
C ARG A 67 -4.38 6.52 11.77
N ASP A 68 -4.35 7.56 10.96
CA ASP A 68 -5.26 7.73 9.81
C ASP A 68 -5.02 6.63 8.77
N ALA A 69 -3.77 6.37 8.39
CA ALA A 69 -3.39 5.28 7.49
C ALA A 69 -3.83 3.89 8.02
N LEU A 70 -3.70 3.62 9.31
CA LEU A 70 -4.13 2.35 9.91
C LEU A 70 -5.65 2.24 10.03
N VAL A 71 -6.39 3.35 10.15
CA VAL A 71 -7.86 3.35 10.06
C VAL A 71 -8.29 3.05 8.63
N GLU A 72 -7.64 3.65 7.65
CA GLU A 72 -7.92 3.42 6.24
C GLU A 72 -7.63 1.96 5.86
N LEU A 73 -6.48 1.41 6.25
CA LEU A 73 -6.13 0.00 6.01
C LEU A 73 -7.20 -0.96 6.57
N ARG A 74 -7.73 -0.71 7.78
CA ARG A 74 -8.84 -1.52 8.34
C ARG A 74 -10.12 -1.46 7.51
N GLY A 75 -10.34 -0.37 6.79
CA GLY A 75 -11.49 -0.18 5.91
C GLY A 75 -11.39 -0.94 4.58
N MET A 76 -10.22 -1.50 4.23
CA MET A 76 -9.97 -2.11 2.91
C MET A 76 -10.38 -3.60 2.81
N GLY A 77 -10.86 -4.20 3.90
CA GLY A 77 -11.31 -5.59 3.95
C GLY A 77 -10.81 -6.31 5.19
N SER A 78 -11.31 -7.53 5.44
CA SER A 78 -10.95 -8.29 6.65
C SER A 78 -9.46 -8.59 6.73
N GLU A 79 -8.86 -8.98 5.60
CA GLU A 79 -7.43 -9.27 5.51
C GLU A 79 -6.55 -8.06 5.83
N ALA A 80 -6.90 -6.89 5.27
CA ALA A 80 -6.21 -5.63 5.55
C ALA A 80 -6.41 -5.19 7.02
N ALA A 81 -7.59 -5.42 7.59
CA ALA A 81 -7.85 -5.15 9.00
C ALA A 81 -6.99 -6.01 9.93
N ASP A 82 -6.84 -7.30 9.63
CA ASP A 82 -5.96 -8.19 10.39
C ASP A 82 -4.50 -7.72 10.33
N LEU A 83 -4.03 -7.28 9.15
CA LEU A 83 -2.71 -6.68 8.99
C LEU A 83 -2.57 -5.38 9.80
N ALA A 84 -3.57 -4.50 9.79
CA ALA A 84 -3.52 -3.25 10.55
C ALA A 84 -3.39 -3.51 12.07
N GLU A 85 -4.09 -4.54 12.59
CA GLU A 85 -3.95 -4.98 13.98
C GLU A 85 -2.57 -5.60 14.25
N LEU A 86 -2.02 -6.38 13.31
CA LEU A 86 -0.67 -6.91 13.41
C LEU A 86 0.36 -5.78 13.48
N VAL A 87 0.29 -4.80 12.58
CA VAL A 87 1.19 -3.64 12.53
C VAL A 87 1.07 -2.80 13.80
N THR A 88 -0.14 -2.63 14.33
CA THR A 88 -0.39 -1.89 15.58
C THR A 88 0.29 -2.56 16.78
N ARG A 89 0.32 -3.90 16.82
CA ARG A 89 0.90 -4.67 17.93
C ARG A 89 2.40 -4.91 17.81
N SER A 90 2.89 -5.16 16.60
CA SER A 90 4.21 -5.76 16.37
C SER A 90 5.26 -4.74 15.98
N LEU A 91 4.86 -3.63 15.33
CA LEU A 91 5.80 -2.58 14.94
C LEU A 91 5.90 -1.49 16.01
N PRO A 92 7.10 -0.96 16.31
CA PRO A 92 7.26 0.04 17.34
C PRO A 92 6.46 1.33 17.03
N SER A 93 5.48 1.64 17.88
CA SER A 93 4.65 2.85 17.78
C SER A 93 5.42 4.14 18.05
N THR A 94 6.62 4.04 18.62
CA THR A 94 7.52 5.16 18.93
C THR A 94 8.32 5.63 17.71
N THR A 95 8.23 4.94 16.59
CA THR A 95 8.86 5.36 15.35
C THR A 95 7.98 6.42 14.71
N ARG A 96 8.55 7.58 14.38
CA ARG A 96 7.90 8.60 13.55
C ARG A 96 7.77 8.07 12.13
N ALA A 97 6.85 7.11 11.94
CA ALA A 97 6.71 6.28 10.76
C ALA A 97 5.24 6.06 10.40
N VAL A 98 4.93 6.21 9.12
CA VAL A 98 3.58 6.11 8.55
C VAL A 98 3.59 5.03 7.47
N PRO A 99 2.84 3.92 7.64
CA PRO A 99 2.66 2.92 6.59
C PRO A 99 1.97 3.54 5.39
N TYR A 100 2.48 3.30 4.19
CA TYR A 100 1.87 3.77 2.93
C TYR A 100 1.74 2.68 1.87
N TYR A 101 2.35 1.52 2.10
CA TYR A 101 2.18 0.34 1.26
C TYR A 101 2.15 -0.91 2.13
N ALA A 102 1.28 -1.84 1.76
CA ALA A 102 1.13 -3.13 2.40
C ALA A 102 0.75 -4.19 1.37
N GLU A 103 1.31 -5.38 1.48
CA GLU A 103 1.06 -6.48 0.54
C GLU A 103 1.08 -7.84 1.23
N ALA A 104 0.12 -8.70 0.86
CA ALA A 104 0.17 -10.14 1.11
C ALA A 104 1.11 -10.79 0.09
N ALA A 105 2.21 -11.40 0.50
CA ALA A 105 3.16 -12.01 -0.42
C ALA A 105 3.71 -13.34 0.10
N ASP A 106 4.46 -14.03 -0.74
CA ASP A 106 5.39 -15.08 -0.35
C ASP A 106 6.82 -14.53 -0.43
N VAL A 107 7.59 -14.59 0.66
CA VAL A 107 8.98 -14.11 0.69
C VAL A 107 9.88 -15.29 1.04
N GLU A 108 10.78 -15.66 0.14
CA GLU A 108 11.65 -16.84 0.29
C GLU A 108 10.89 -18.15 0.57
N GLY A 109 9.69 -18.33 0.00
CA GLY A 109 8.84 -19.51 0.23
C GLY A 109 7.98 -19.43 1.50
N VAL A 110 7.95 -18.28 2.17
CA VAL A 110 7.22 -18.07 3.44
C VAL A 110 6.08 -17.07 3.23
N PRO A 111 4.82 -17.46 3.49
CA PRO A 111 3.69 -16.53 3.50
C PRO A 111 3.93 -15.39 4.48
N SER A 112 3.97 -14.17 3.96
CA SER A 112 4.44 -12.99 4.67
C SER A 112 3.59 -11.76 4.37
N TRP A 113 3.68 -10.78 5.26
CA TRP A 113 3.26 -9.41 5.01
C TRP A 113 4.48 -8.57 4.68
N ILE A 114 4.42 -7.83 3.58
CA ILE A 114 5.36 -6.75 3.30
C ILE A 114 4.69 -5.44 3.69
N VAL A 115 5.35 -4.64 4.54
CA VAL A 115 4.89 -3.31 4.93
C VAL A 115 6.00 -2.30 4.65
N VAL A 116 5.68 -1.26 3.89
CA VAL A 116 6.60 -0.13 3.67
C VAL A 116 6.06 1.11 4.36
N GLU A 117 6.91 1.71 5.17
CA GLU A 117 6.64 2.91 5.94
C GLU A 117 7.56 4.04 5.48
N ILE A 118 7.04 5.26 5.47
CA ILE A 118 7.87 6.46 5.41
C ILE A 118 8.14 6.93 6.83
N TRP A 119 9.36 7.31 7.15
CA TRP A 119 9.77 7.68 8.50
C TRP A 119 10.74 8.86 8.54
N GLY A 120 10.85 9.47 9.72
CA GLY A 120 11.69 10.62 9.98
C GLY A 120 12.49 10.52 11.28
N THR A 121 13.62 11.22 11.32
CA THR A 121 14.48 11.34 12.52
C THR A 121 14.16 12.63 13.27
N GLY A 122 14.23 12.59 14.61
CA GLY A 122 14.10 13.77 15.48
C GLY A 122 12.95 14.71 15.11
N ASP A 123 13.30 15.99 14.95
CA ASP A 123 12.44 17.09 14.49
C ASP A 123 12.55 17.32 12.97
N GLY A 124 13.05 16.33 12.23
CA GLY A 124 13.16 16.36 10.78
C GLY A 124 11.84 16.05 10.08
N THR A 125 11.95 15.61 8.84
CA THR A 125 10.84 15.31 7.94
C THR A 125 10.74 13.82 7.63
N LEU A 126 9.55 13.39 7.19
CA LEU A 126 9.30 12.05 6.68
C LEU A 126 9.96 11.89 5.30
N ASP A 127 11.21 11.46 5.28
CA ASP A 127 12.02 11.39 4.06
C ASP A 127 12.76 10.06 3.88
N TYR A 128 12.65 9.16 4.83
CA TYR A 128 13.29 7.85 4.78
C TYR A 128 12.23 6.77 4.59
N THR A 129 12.60 5.66 3.98
CA THR A 129 11.74 4.48 3.87
C THR A 129 12.21 3.40 4.82
N ARG A 130 11.28 2.58 5.28
CA ARG A 130 11.55 1.37 6.03
C ARG A 130 10.63 0.28 5.52
N THR A 131 11.22 -0.88 5.25
CA THR A 131 10.47 -2.07 4.84
C THR A 131 10.52 -3.10 5.95
N TRP A 132 9.40 -3.77 6.16
CA TRP A 132 9.23 -4.87 7.10
C TRP A 132 8.68 -6.08 6.34
N VAL A 133 9.24 -7.25 6.61
CA VAL A 133 8.64 -8.54 6.26
C VAL A 133 8.24 -9.21 7.55
N LEU A 134 6.95 -9.52 7.69
CA LEU A 134 6.40 -10.18 8.85
C LEU A 134 5.88 -11.56 8.44
N ASP A 135 6.17 -12.59 9.21
CA ASP A 135 5.52 -13.89 9.04
C ASP A 135 4.01 -13.72 9.18
N ARG A 136 3.24 -14.25 8.22
CA ARG A 136 1.79 -14.05 8.20
C ARG A 136 1.06 -14.82 9.30
N ALA A 137 1.62 -15.93 9.76
CA ALA A 137 1.03 -16.80 10.77
C ALA A 137 1.37 -16.33 12.19
N THR A 138 2.63 -15.96 12.44
CA THR A 138 3.10 -15.60 13.80
C THR A 138 3.15 -14.11 14.03
N GLY A 139 3.33 -13.31 12.98
CA GLY A 139 3.59 -11.88 13.08
C GLY A 139 5.04 -11.51 13.39
N ASP A 140 5.94 -12.49 13.44
CA ASP A 140 7.35 -12.27 13.72
C ASP A 140 8.02 -11.49 12.60
N VAL A 141 8.95 -10.61 12.95
CA VAL A 141 9.76 -9.88 11.97
C VAL A 141 10.78 -10.84 11.37
N LEU A 142 10.62 -11.16 10.08
CA LEU A 142 11.53 -12.00 9.30
C LEU A 142 12.68 -11.17 8.72
N PHE A 143 12.37 -9.94 8.30
CA PHE A 143 13.34 -9.02 7.70
C PHE A 143 12.92 -7.57 7.93
N SER A 144 13.91 -6.69 7.99
CA SER A 144 13.70 -5.25 7.97
C SER A 144 14.85 -4.54 7.26
N SER A 145 14.53 -3.55 6.43
CA SER A 145 15.53 -2.66 5.82
C SER A 145 15.11 -1.20 5.96
N SER A 146 16.06 -0.29 5.84
CA SER A 146 15.77 1.15 5.81
C SER A 146 16.62 1.82 4.74
N GLY A 147 16.00 2.75 4.01
CA GLY A 147 16.60 3.49 2.91
C GLY A 147 16.18 4.95 2.92
N LYS A 148 16.63 5.69 1.92
CA LYS A 148 16.24 7.08 1.68
C LYS A 148 15.57 7.19 0.32
#